data_AF-A0A6N8JN36-F1
#
_entry.id   AF-A0A6N8JN36-F1
#
_cell.length_a   1.000
_cell.length_b   1.000
_cell.length_c   1.000
_cell.angle_alpha   90.00
_cell.angle_beta   90.00
_cell.angle_gamma   90.00
#
_symmetry.space_group_name_H-M   'P 1'
#
loop_
_entity.id
_entity.type
_entity.pdbx_description
1 polymer ?
#
loop_
_entity_poly.entity_id
_entity_poly.type
_entity_poly.pdbx_seq_one_letter_code
_entity_poly.pdbx_strand_id
1 'polypeptide(L)'
;MGGVETSDLRKSFQKAQVVCKAIRYLFIAATVIYAFTWIASVVGIVAASNEAGQAWAAPLAYVVFHGLIVSTLLVTMVRIFAEASQGRAPFSEKQADRLRLIALLALLLFLLEAVFTAVVSYNLIPEVGYSIGINDAYPTDSINLNVGMLAFSAIMYSLSALFRYAALLQQLSDDTV
;
A
#
# COMPACT_ATOMS: atom_id res chain seq x y z
N MET A 1 -8.96 10.20 -43.31
CA MET A 1 -8.48 9.13 -42.39
C MET A 1 -8.18 9.62 -40.97
N GLY A 2 -7.54 10.78 -40.76
CA GLY A 2 -7.23 11.28 -39.39
C GLY A 2 -8.42 11.66 -38.46
N GLY A 3 -9.64 11.81 -39.00
CA GLY A 3 -10.84 12.09 -38.18
C GLY A 3 -11.39 10.87 -37.44
N VAL A 4 -11.10 9.65 -37.92
CA VAL A 4 -11.59 8.40 -37.29
C VAL A 4 -10.67 7.99 -36.13
N GLU A 5 -9.34 8.08 -36.32
CA GLU A 5 -8.34 7.80 -35.26
C GLU A 5 -8.50 8.71 -34.04
N THR A 6 -8.79 10.00 -34.26
CA THR A 6 -8.97 10.97 -33.15
C THR A 6 -10.27 10.73 -32.36
N SER A 7 -11.32 10.25 -33.02
CA SER A 7 -12.57 9.81 -32.37
C SER A 7 -12.33 8.59 -31.49
N ASP A 8 -11.60 7.60 -32.00
CA ASP A 8 -11.36 6.34 -31.29
C ASP A 8 -10.39 6.52 -30.12
N LEU A 9 -9.38 7.39 -30.26
CA LEU A 9 -8.54 7.83 -29.13
C LEU A 9 -9.39 8.49 -28.02
N ARG A 10 -10.27 9.42 -28.37
CA ARG A 10 -11.11 10.11 -27.37
C ARG A 10 -12.01 9.14 -26.61
N LYS A 11 -12.59 8.16 -27.31
CA LYS A 11 -13.42 7.12 -26.68
C LYS A 11 -12.61 6.22 -25.74
N SER A 12 -11.37 5.84 -26.10
CA SER A 12 -10.53 5.01 -25.23
C SER A 12 -10.06 5.78 -23.98
N PHE A 13 -9.73 7.06 -24.13
CA PHE A 13 -9.42 7.95 -22.99
C PHE A 13 -10.61 8.13 -22.05
N GLN A 14 -11.82 8.35 -22.58
CA GLN A 14 -13.02 8.46 -21.77
C GLN A 14 -13.33 7.17 -21.00
N LYS A 15 -13.18 6.01 -21.63
CA LYS A 15 -13.32 4.71 -20.95
C LYS A 15 -12.30 4.55 -19.82
N ALA A 16 -11.03 4.86 -20.07
CA ALA A 16 -9.98 4.82 -19.06
C ALA A 16 -10.29 5.76 -17.87
N GLN A 17 -10.79 6.97 -18.16
CA GLN A 17 -11.15 7.95 -17.14
C GLN A 17 -12.31 7.46 -16.25
N VAL A 18 -13.33 6.83 -16.83
CA VAL A 18 -14.46 6.23 -16.09
C VAL A 18 -13.97 5.09 -15.19
N VAL A 19 -13.11 4.21 -15.71
CA VAL A 19 -12.52 3.11 -14.94
C VAL A 19 -11.68 3.64 -13.78
N CYS A 20 -10.80 4.61 -14.01
CA CYS A 20 -10.01 5.23 -12.95
C CYS A 20 -10.88 5.90 -11.89
N LYS A 21 -12.00 6.52 -12.29
CA LYS A 21 -12.95 7.13 -11.36
C LYS A 21 -13.67 6.07 -10.51
N ALA A 22 -14.09 4.95 -11.11
CA ALA A 22 -14.70 3.84 -10.39
C ALA A 22 -13.72 3.22 -9.37
N ILE A 23 -12.49 2.92 -9.81
CA ILE A 23 -11.43 2.39 -8.94
C ILE A 23 -11.13 3.36 -7.79
N ARG A 24 -11.08 4.67 -8.07
CA ARG A 24 -10.90 5.68 -7.02
C ARG A 24 -12.00 5.62 -5.96
N TYR A 25 -13.28 5.56 -6.34
CA TYR A 25 -14.37 5.48 -5.37
C TYR A 25 -14.30 4.20 -4.54
N LEU A 26 -13.92 3.09 -5.16
CA LEU A 26 -13.67 1.83 -4.45
C LEU A 26 -12.57 2.01 -3.39
N PHE A 27 -11.43 2.61 -3.74
CA PHE A 27 -10.36 2.87 -2.75
C PHE A 27 -10.77 3.87 -1.67
N ILE A 28 -11.60 4.87 -1.99
CA ILE A 28 -12.15 5.79 -0.97
C ILE A 28 -13.03 5.02 0.00
N ALA A 29 -13.96 4.20 -0.50
CA ALA A 29 -14.81 3.36 0.35
C ALA A 29 -13.98 2.42 1.23
N ALA A 30 -12.99 1.75 0.65
CA ALA A 30 -12.06 0.89 1.39
C ALA A 30 -11.30 1.67 2.47
N THR A 31 -10.85 2.90 2.19
CA THR A 31 -10.17 3.76 3.16
C THR A 31 -11.09 4.09 4.35
N VAL A 32 -12.34 4.45 4.07
CA VAL A 32 -13.31 4.81 5.11
C VAL A 32 -13.63 3.59 5.98
N ILE A 33 -13.92 2.44 5.37
CA ILE A 33 -14.19 1.19 6.08
C ILE A 33 -12.99 0.82 6.96
N TYR A 34 -11.78 0.87 6.39
CA TYR A 34 -10.54 0.57 7.11
C TYR A 34 -10.31 1.53 8.29
N ALA A 35 -10.59 2.82 8.13
CA ALA A 35 -10.44 3.79 9.20
C ALA A 35 -11.37 3.46 10.39
N PHE A 36 -12.61 3.07 10.12
CA PHE A 36 -13.54 2.66 11.18
C PHE A 36 -13.07 1.40 11.90
N THR A 37 -12.65 0.37 11.17
CA THR A 37 -12.16 -0.87 11.78
C THR A 37 -10.88 -0.63 12.58
N TRP A 38 -9.97 0.20 12.07
CA TRP A 38 -8.75 0.58 12.77
C TRP A 38 -9.03 1.32 14.09
N ILE A 39 -9.90 2.33 14.06
CA ILE A 39 -10.29 3.07 15.28
C ILE A 39 -10.93 2.13 16.29
N ALA A 40 -11.84 1.25 15.85
CA ALA A 40 -12.47 0.27 16.73
C ALA A 40 -11.45 -0.66 17.39
N SER A 41 -10.44 -1.13 16.64
CA SER A 41 -9.37 -1.97 17.18
C SER A 41 -8.52 -1.24 18.23
N VAL A 42 -8.17 0.03 17.98
CA VAL A 42 -7.43 0.85 18.96
C VAL A 42 -8.23 1.04 20.24
N VAL A 43 -9.52 1.39 20.12
CA VAL A 43 -10.43 1.56 21.27
C VAL A 43 -10.58 0.24 22.04
N GLY A 44 -10.71 -0.89 21.33
CA GLY A 44 -10.81 -2.21 21.94
C GLY A 44 -9.59 -2.57 22.79
N ILE A 45 -8.37 -2.31 22.29
CA ILE A 45 -7.13 -2.55 23.04
C ILE A 45 -7.05 -1.65 24.28
N VAL A 46 -7.40 -0.37 24.14
CA VAL A 46 -7.39 0.58 25.27
C VAL A 46 -8.43 0.20 26.33
N ALA A 47 -9.64 -0.19 25.92
CA ALA A 47 -10.68 -0.65 26.85
C ALA A 47 -10.21 -1.89 27.62
N ALA A 48 -9.66 -2.89 26.92
CA ALA A 48 -9.14 -4.11 27.54
C ALA A 48 -7.95 -3.83 28.49
N SER A 49 -7.13 -2.81 28.20
CA SER A 49 -6.02 -2.42 29.07
C SER A 49 -6.46 -1.88 30.43
N ASN A 50 -7.67 -1.33 30.53
CA ASN A 50 -8.22 -0.84 31.79
C ASN A 50 -8.76 -1.96 32.68
N GLU A 51 -9.01 -3.14 32.10
CA GLU A 51 -9.61 -4.28 32.80
C GLU A 51 -8.57 -5.34 33.22
N ALA A 52 -7.38 -5.36 32.60
CA ALA A 52 -6.38 -6.41 32.81
C ALA A 52 -4.96 -5.88 33.06
N GLY A 53 -4.23 -6.50 34.00
CA GLY A 53 -2.79 -6.28 34.26
C GLY A 53 -1.85 -6.84 33.17
N GLN A 54 -2.33 -7.00 31.94
CA GLN A 54 -1.59 -7.56 30.81
C GLN A 54 -0.74 -6.47 30.11
N ALA A 55 0.42 -6.84 29.54
CA ALA A 55 1.23 -5.93 28.74
C ALA A 55 0.51 -5.53 27.43
N TRP A 56 -0.09 -4.34 27.41
CA TRP A 56 -0.89 -3.80 26.29
C TRP A 56 -0.09 -2.88 25.35
N ALA A 57 1.09 -2.42 25.77
CA ALA A 57 1.88 -1.42 25.05
C ALA A 57 2.36 -1.92 23.66
N ALA A 58 2.84 -3.16 23.56
CA ALA A 58 3.34 -3.72 22.30
C ALA A 58 2.22 -3.95 21.24
N PRO A 59 1.08 -4.59 21.58
CA PRO A 59 -0.07 -4.68 20.67
C PRO A 59 -0.62 -3.31 20.25
N LEU A 60 -0.69 -2.35 21.18
CA LEU A 60 -1.15 -0.99 20.88
C LEU A 60 -0.22 -0.29 19.89
N ALA A 61 1.09 -0.34 20.13
CA ALA A 61 2.08 0.24 19.23
C ALA A 61 1.97 -0.38 17.83
N TYR A 62 1.89 -1.71 17.74
CA TYR A 62 1.71 -2.41 16.48
C TYR A 62 0.46 -1.94 15.71
N VAL A 63 -0.72 -1.94 16.35
CA VAL A 63 -1.98 -1.53 15.70
C VAL A 63 -1.95 -0.07 15.27
N VAL A 64 -1.33 0.82 16.04
CA VAL A 64 -1.18 2.23 15.68
C VAL A 64 -0.28 2.38 14.45
N PHE A 65 0.92 1.80 14.46
CA PHE A 65 1.84 1.91 13.32
C PHE A 65 1.28 1.25 12.07
N HIS A 66 0.74 0.04 12.20
CA HIS A 66 0.10 -0.69 11.10
C HIS A 66 -1.00 0.15 10.46
N GLY A 67 -1.91 0.71 11.28
CA GLY A 67 -3.00 1.53 10.77
C GLY A 67 -2.56 2.82 10.10
N LEU A 68 -1.54 3.50 10.62
CA LEU A 68 -0.97 4.68 9.99
C LEU A 68 -0.36 4.36 8.61
N ILE A 69 0.38 3.26 8.50
CA ILE A 69 1.01 2.84 7.25
C ILE A 69 -0.06 2.49 6.20
N VAL A 70 -1.02 1.63 6.56
CA VAL A 70 -2.07 1.19 5.64
C VAL A 70 -2.97 2.35 5.23
N SER A 71 -3.33 3.24 6.17
CA SER A 71 -4.11 4.45 5.85
C SER A 71 -3.37 5.35 4.86
N THR A 72 -2.06 5.57 5.08
CA THR A 72 -1.24 6.37 4.17
C THR A 72 -1.13 5.72 2.79
N LEU A 73 -1.01 4.38 2.74
CA LEU A 73 -0.98 3.61 1.50
C LEU A 73 -2.28 3.77 0.71
N LEU A 74 -3.43 3.57 1.36
CA LEU A 74 -4.75 3.69 0.75
C LEU A 74 -5.02 5.12 0.24
N VAL A 75 -4.67 6.14 1.03
CA VAL A 75 -4.79 7.54 0.61
C VAL A 75 -3.87 7.84 -0.59
N THR A 76 -2.67 7.28 -0.62
CA THR A 76 -1.74 7.43 -1.75
C THR A 76 -2.31 6.78 -3.02
N MET A 77 -2.93 5.60 -2.90
CA MET A 77 -3.65 4.95 -4.01
C MET A 77 -4.79 5.83 -4.54
N VAL A 78 -5.63 6.38 -3.66
CA VAL A 78 -6.70 7.31 -4.05
C VAL A 78 -6.14 8.50 -4.83
N ARG A 79 -5.00 9.05 -4.41
CA ARG A 79 -4.35 10.19 -5.08
C ARG A 79 -3.87 9.85 -6.49
N ILE A 80 -3.32 8.65 -6.72
CA ILE A 80 -2.90 8.20 -8.06
C ILE A 80 -4.11 8.19 -9.02
N PHE A 81 -5.21 7.57 -8.61
CA PHE A 81 -6.40 7.49 -9.47
C PHE A 81 -7.14 8.83 -9.60
N ALA A 82 -7.06 9.71 -8.60
CA ALA A 82 -7.61 11.06 -8.68
C ALA A 82 -6.99 11.86 -9.83
N GLU A 83 -5.67 11.80 -10.00
CA GLU A 83 -5.00 12.52 -11.09
C GLU A 83 -5.22 11.87 -12.45
N ALA A 84 -5.24 10.53 -12.52
CA ALA A 84 -5.61 9.82 -13.75
C ALA A 84 -7.04 10.21 -14.20
N SER A 85 -7.97 10.40 -13.26
CA SER A 85 -9.34 10.85 -13.57
C SER A 85 -9.44 12.32 -14.01
N GLN A 86 -8.40 13.12 -13.79
CA GLN A 86 -8.34 14.54 -14.17
C GLN A 86 -7.68 14.79 -15.52
N GLY A 87 -7.33 13.73 -16.27
CA GLY A 87 -6.71 13.86 -17.60
C GLY A 87 -5.26 14.35 -17.57
N ARG A 88 -4.59 14.29 -16.41
CA ARG A 88 -3.15 14.56 -16.32
C ARG A 88 -2.37 13.43 -16.99
N ALA A 89 -1.18 13.75 -17.51
CA ALA A 89 -0.32 12.77 -18.17
C ALA A 89 -0.15 11.51 -17.29
N PRO A 90 -0.32 10.30 -17.84
CA PRO A 90 -0.21 9.05 -17.10
C PRO A 90 1.23 8.72 -16.67
N PHE A 91 2.21 9.45 -17.21
CA PHE A 91 3.62 9.40 -16.83
C PHE A 91 4.05 10.79 -16.37
N SER A 92 4.32 10.91 -15.08
CA SER A 92 4.86 12.13 -14.48
C SER A 92 5.76 11.76 -13.30
N GLU A 93 6.75 12.61 -13.02
CA GLU A 93 7.61 12.42 -11.84
C GLU A 93 6.80 12.33 -10.55
N LYS A 94 5.72 13.12 -10.44
CA LYS A 94 4.80 13.08 -9.28
C LYS A 94 4.11 11.73 -9.11
N GLN A 95 3.73 11.06 -10.20
CA GLN A 95 3.17 9.71 -10.13
C GLN A 95 4.24 8.68 -9.76
N ALA A 96 5.45 8.80 -10.32
CA ALA A 96 6.57 7.96 -9.95
C ALA A 96 6.91 8.07 -8.45
N ASP A 97 6.88 9.28 -7.87
CA ASP A 97 7.12 9.50 -6.44
C ASP A 97 6.04 8.86 -5.57
N ARG A 98 4.77 8.87 -6.01
CA ARG A 98 3.68 8.19 -5.29
C ARG A 98 3.80 6.67 -5.33
N LEU A 99 4.15 6.12 -6.49
CA LEU A 99 4.44 4.68 -6.61
C LEU A 99 5.61 4.28 -5.72
N ARG A 100 6.65 5.13 -5.64
CA ARG A 100 7.79 4.95 -4.72
C ARG A 100 7.33 4.97 -3.27
N LEU A 101 6.48 5.93 -2.90
CA LEU A 101 5.93 6.00 -1.55
C LEU A 101 5.14 4.74 -1.20
N ILE A 102 4.31 4.23 -2.10
CA ILE A 102 3.60 2.96 -1.90
C ILE A 102 4.58 1.81 -1.69
N ALA A 103 5.63 1.73 -2.50
CA ALA A 103 6.65 0.70 -2.34
C ALA A 103 7.32 0.75 -0.97
N LEU A 104 7.69 1.95 -0.51
CA LEU A 104 8.29 2.15 0.80
C LEU A 104 7.32 1.81 1.94
N LEU A 105 6.04 2.19 1.82
CA LEU A 105 5.01 1.86 2.82
C LEU A 105 4.76 0.36 2.89
N ALA A 106 4.70 -0.33 1.74
CA ALA A 106 4.55 -1.79 1.69
C ALA A 106 5.77 -2.50 2.31
N LEU A 107 6.99 -2.00 2.06
CA LEU A 107 8.19 -2.54 2.70
C LEU A 107 8.15 -2.33 4.22
N LEU A 108 7.74 -1.14 4.66
CA LEU A 108 7.65 -0.82 6.08
C LEU A 108 6.59 -1.68 6.78
N LEU A 109 5.48 -1.98 6.10
CA LEU A 109 4.46 -2.91 6.58
C LEU A 109 5.02 -4.33 6.75
N PHE A 110 5.74 -4.85 5.74
CA PHE A 110 6.42 -6.14 5.83
C PHE A 110 7.41 -6.19 7.01
N LEU A 111 8.23 -5.14 7.18
CA LEU A 111 9.18 -5.06 8.28
C LEU A 111 8.48 -4.99 9.65
N LEU A 112 7.39 -4.23 9.75
CA LEU A 112 6.59 -4.13 10.97
C LEU A 112 6.01 -5.50 11.35
N GLU A 113 5.42 -6.22 10.40
CA GLU A 113 4.88 -7.58 10.60
C GLU A 113 5.98 -8.57 11.00
N ALA A 114 7.12 -8.55 10.31
CA ALA A 114 8.25 -9.44 10.60
C ALA A 114 8.84 -9.18 12.00
N VAL A 115 9.05 -7.91 12.37
CA VAL A 115 9.56 -7.53 13.70
C VAL A 115 8.55 -7.89 14.78
N PHE A 116 7.27 -7.55 14.60
CA PHE A 116 6.25 -7.85 15.59
C PHE A 116 6.12 -9.36 15.82
N THR A 117 6.10 -10.15 14.75
CA THR A 117 6.04 -11.61 14.84
C THR A 117 7.28 -12.16 15.52
N ALA A 118 8.49 -11.71 15.15
CA ALA A 118 9.72 -12.16 15.79
C ALA A 118 9.76 -11.84 17.29
N VAL A 119 9.33 -10.64 17.70
CA VAL A 119 9.26 -10.23 19.11
C VAL A 119 8.23 -11.07 19.87
N VAL A 120 7.03 -11.26 19.32
CA VAL A 120 5.97 -12.04 19.98
C VAL A 120 6.37 -13.51 20.10
N SER A 121 6.87 -14.12 19.02
CA SER A 121 7.35 -15.51 19.04
C SER A 121 8.50 -15.72 20.03
N TYR A 122 9.47 -14.79 20.09
CA TYR A 122 10.59 -14.87 21.05
C TYR A 122 10.13 -14.81 22.52
N ASN A 123 9.10 -14.01 22.83
CA ASN A 123 8.57 -13.90 24.19
C ASN A 123 7.69 -15.09 24.60
N LEU A 124 7.14 -15.84 23.65
CA LEU A 124 6.19 -16.93 23.94
C LEU A 124 6.88 -18.29 24.14
N ILE A 125 7.93 -18.63 23.38
CA ILE A 125 8.57 -19.95 23.45
C ILE A 125 10.09 -19.85 23.17
N PRO A 126 10.94 -19.63 24.20
CA PRO A 126 12.38 -19.52 24.01
C PRO A 126 13.11 -20.86 23.77
N GLU A 127 12.45 -22.01 24.00
CA GLU A 127 13.11 -23.34 24.03
C GLU A 127 12.97 -24.17 22.74
N VAL A 128 12.12 -23.78 21.78
CA VAL A 128 11.84 -24.56 20.57
C VAL A 128 12.36 -23.81 19.34
N GLY A 129 13.13 -24.47 18.48
CA GLY A 129 13.70 -23.88 17.28
C GLY A 129 12.63 -23.24 16.38
N TYR A 130 12.89 -22.03 15.91
CA TYR A 130 11.95 -21.25 15.10
C TYR A 130 11.75 -21.87 13.72
N SER A 131 10.49 -22.08 13.34
CA SER A 131 10.13 -22.37 11.95
C SER A 131 9.78 -21.05 11.22
N ILE A 132 10.13 -20.93 9.94
CA ILE A 132 9.76 -19.77 9.12
C ILE A 132 8.50 -20.13 8.34
N GLY A 133 7.41 -19.40 8.59
CA GLY A 133 6.14 -19.53 7.89
C GLY A 133 6.01 -18.47 6.79
N ILE A 134 5.42 -18.83 5.65
CA ILE A 134 5.17 -17.91 4.54
C ILE A 134 3.65 -17.76 4.39
N ASN A 135 3.15 -16.52 4.41
CA ASN A 135 1.74 -16.18 4.19
C ASN A 135 0.75 -17.02 5.04
N ASP A 136 0.71 -16.80 6.36
CA ASP A 136 -0.22 -17.49 7.29
C ASP A 136 -0.03 -19.02 7.33
N ALA A 137 1.21 -19.48 7.24
CA ALA A 137 1.54 -20.88 7.48
C ALA A 137 1.30 -21.25 8.95
N TYR A 138 0.25 -22.03 9.21
CA TYR A 138 0.01 -22.73 10.48
C TYR A 138 1.19 -23.70 10.71
N PRO A 139 2.03 -23.51 11.74
CA PRO A 139 1.60 -23.49 13.14
C PRO A 139 2.02 -22.22 13.92
N THR A 140 1.50 -22.13 15.14
CA THR A 140 1.59 -21.04 16.14
C THR A 140 3.01 -20.59 16.53
N ASP A 141 4.02 -21.33 16.09
CA ASP A 141 5.42 -21.18 16.51
C ASP A 141 6.31 -20.80 15.31
N SER A 142 5.75 -20.00 14.39
CA SER A 142 6.43 -19.61 13.16
C SER A 142 6.51 -18.10 12.97
N ILE A 143 7.64 -17.64 12.44
CA ILE A 143 7.78 -16.27 11.95
C ILE A 143 7.05 -16.19 10.61
N ASN A 144 5.89 -15.54 10.60
CA ASN A 144 5.08 -15.34 9.41
C ASN A 144 5.62 -14.17 8.59
N LEU A 145 6.12 -14.48 7.40
CA LEU A 145 6.60 -13.50 6.45
C LEU A 145 5.59 -13.31 5.33
N ASN A 146 5.10 -12.08 5.20
CA ASN A 146 4.24 -11.66 4.10
C ASN A 146 5.08 -11.38 2.85
N VAL A 147 5.54 -12.46 2.21
CA VAL A 147 6.37 -12.38 0.99
C VAL A 147 5.59 -11.72 -0.15
N GLY A 148 4.25 -11.81 -0.14
CA GLY A 148 3.39 -11.09 -1.07
C GLY A 148 3.56 -9.56 -0.97
N MET A 149 3.58 -9.02 0.24
CA MET A 149 3.80 -7.59 0.48
C MET A 149 5.21 -7.14 0.09
N LEU A 150 6.22 -7.99 0.34
CA LEU A 150 7.59 -7.74 -0.07
C LEU A 150 7.73 -7.70 -1.60
N ALA A 151 7.14 -8.67 -2.29
CA ALA A 151 7.11 -8.70 -3.75
C ALA A 151 6.35 -7.50 -4.33
N PHE A 152 5.19 -7.16 -3.75
CA PHE A 152 4.43 -5.96 -4.13
C PHE A 152 5.26 -4.69 -3.97
N SER A 153 5.99 -4.54 -2.87
CA SER A 153 6.92 -3.43 -2.67
C SER A 153 7.95 -3.34 -3.80
N ALA A 154 8.62 -4.45 -4.13
CA ALA A 154 9.64 -4.49 -5.18
C ALA A 154 9.07 -4.14 -6.57
N ILE A 155 7.87 -4.63 -6.88
CA ILE A 155 7.16 -4.32 -8.13
C ILE A 155 6.84 -2.82 -8.20
N MET A 156 6.29 -2.25 -7.13
CA MET A 156 5.92 -0.83 -7.09
C MET A 156 7.14 0.09 -7.16
N TYR A 157 8.26 -0.32 -6.54
CA TYR A 157 9.53 0.41 -6.64
C TYR A 157 10.06 0.40 -8.07
N SER A 158 10.01 -0.76 -8.73
CA SER A 158 10.40 -0.92 -10.13
C SER A 158 9.52 -0.07 -11.06
N LEU A 159 8.20 -0.06 -10.83
CA LEU A 159 7.26 0.74 -11.61
C LEU A 159 7.49 2.25 -11.44
N SER A 160 7.84 2.69 -10.22
CA SER A 160 8.25 4.08 -9.99
C SER A 160 9.45 4.47 -10.85
N ALA A 161 10.49 3.63 -10.91
CA ALA A 161 11.67 3.90 -11.73
C ALA A 161 11.32 3.96 -13.23
N LEU A 162 10.49 3.03 -13.71
CA LEU A 162 10.01 3.04 -15.10
C LEU A 162 9.23 4.31 -15.44
N PHE A 163 8.33 4.75 -14.56
CA PHE A 163 7.51 5.94 -14.79
C PHE A 163 8.35 7.22 -14.81
N ARG A 164 9.36 7.30 -13.93
CA ARG A 164 10.29 8.42 -13.91
C ARG A 164 11.18 8.44 -15.17
N TYR A 165 11.67 7.29 -15.59
CA TYR A 165 12.42 7.16 -16.84
C TYR A 165 11.58 7.56 -18.06
N ALA A 166 10.33 7.11 -18.13
CA ALA A 166 9.40 7.50 -19.20
C ALA A 166 9.12 9.01 -19.21
N ALA A 167 8.95 9.62 -18.04
CA ALA A 167 8.75 11.07 -17.93
C ALA A 167 9.97 11.86 -18.44
N LEU A 168 11.19 11.41 -18.13
CA LEU A 168 12.43 12.03 -18.63
C LEU A 168 12.55 11.90 -20.16
N LEU A 169 12.22 10.74 -20.71
CA LEU A 169 12.19 10.55 -22.17
C LEU A 169 11.18 11.46 -22.87
N GLN A 170 10.02 11.69 -22.26
CA GLN A 170 9.02 12.63 -22.79
C GLN A 170 9.54 14.06 -22.82
N GLN A 171 10.24 14.50 -21.77
CA GLN A 171 10.86 15.84 -21.74
C GLN A 171 11.93 16.00 -22.83
N LEU A 172 12.83 15.01 -22.99
CA LEU A 172 13.85 15.07 -24.02
C LEU A 172 13.25 15.12 -25.44
N SER A 173 12.14 14.41 -25.68
CA SER A 173 11.48 14.43 -26.99
C SER A 173 10.83 15.79 -27.28
N ASP A 174 10.21 16.41 -26.28
CA ASP A 174 9.54 17.72 -26.43
C ASP A 174 10.55 18.87 -26.61
N ASP A 175 11.76 18.74 -26.07
CA ASP A 175 12.84 19.75 -26.21
C ASP A 175 13.59 19.67 -27.56
N THR A 176 13.32 18.65 -28.40
CA THR A 176 14.03 18.42 -29.68
C THR A 176 13.33 18.99 -30.93
N VAL A 177 12.39 19.93 -30.75
CA VAL A 177 11.66 20.61 -31.86
C VAL A 177 11.98 22.09 -31.95
#